data_AF-N1WF96-F1
#
_entry.id   AF-N1WF96-F1
#
_cell.length_a   1.000
_cell.length_b   1.000
_cell.length_c   1.000
_cell.angle_alpha   90.00
_cell.angle_beta   90.00
_cell.angle_gamma   90.00
#
_symmetry.space_group_name_H-M   'P 1'
#
loop_
_entity.id
_entity.type
_entity.pdbx_description
1 polymer ?
#
loop_
_entity_poly.entity_id
_entity_poly.type
_entity_poly.pdbx_seq_one_letter_code
_entity_poly.pdbx_strand_id
1 'polypeptide(L)'
;MDLRIMKIFSTLTILIWLVFAGLQWNDPDPWLWIPLYMSVVFVYAGFLMYPGKTKLWLGTSLILSALFFVGTVFAALQIQNFSFDDEVTRETGGLILSAIWSGILGYTIRKSGKSAISKG
;
A
#
# COMPACT_ATOMS: atom_id res chain seq x y z
N MET A 1 17.06 7.97 -3.09
CA MET A 1 16.55 8.53 -1.82
C MET A 1 17.55 8.12 -0.75
N ASP A 2 17.87 8.99 0.20
CA ASP A 2 18.74 8.61 1.32
C ASP A 2 18.12 7.40 2.05
N LEU A 3 18.95 6.42 2.44
CA LEU A 3 18.49 5.19 3.07
C LEU A 3 17.70 5.46 4.37
N ARG A 4 18.04 6.53 5.10
CA ARG A 4 17.35 6.98 6.31
C ARG A 4 15.95 7.51 5.99
N ILE A 5 15.82 8.29 4.92
CA ILE A 5 14.51 8.81 4.47
C ILE A 5 13.58 7.64 4.11
N MET A 6 14.09 6.61 3.45
CA MET A 6 13.28 5.43 3.10
C MET A 6 12.80 4.66 4.32
N LYS A 7 13.65 4.54 5.35
CA LYS A 7 13.28 3.90 6.61
C LYS A 7 12.18 4.69 7.33
N ILE A 8 12.35 5.99 7.47
CA ILE A 8 11.35 6.87 8.11
C ILE A 8 10.02 6.79 7.35
N PHE A 9 10.05 6.94 6.03
CA PHE A 9 8.84 6.88 5.21
C PHE A 9 8.12 5.53 5.33
N SER A 10 8.88 4.42 5.35
CA SER A 10 8.32 3.08 5.51
C SER A 10 7.69 2.89 6.89
N THR A 11 8.36 3.36 7.95
CA THR A 11 7.82 3.30 9.31
C THR A 11 6.55 4.15 9.46
N LEU A 12 6.54 5.36 8.91
CA LEU A 12 5.34 6.21 8.92
C LEU A 12 4.18 5.56 8.18
N THR A 13 4.44 4.97 7.01
CA THR A 13 3.44 4.21 6.26
C THR A 13 2.86 3.08 7.10
N ILE A 14 3.72 2.30 7.78
CA ILE A 14 3.27 1.21 8.65
C ILE A 14 2.34 1.73 9.75
N LEU A 15 2.73 2.81 10.45
CA LEU A 15 1.94 3.36 11.55
C LEU A 15 0.59 3.89 11.06
N ILE A 16 0.56 4.59 9.92
CA ILE A 16 -0.68 5.12 9.33
C ILE A 16 -1.62 3.98 8.93
N TRP A 17 -1.11 2.93 8.28
CA TRP A 17 -1.95 1.79 7.88
C TRP A 17 -2.44 0.95 9.07
N LEU A 18 -1.66 0.88 10.16
CA LEU A 18 -2.14 0.28 11.41
C LEU A 18 -3.28 1.09 12.03
N VAL A 19 -3.21 2.42 11.98
CA VAL A 19 -4.33 3.28 12.43
C VAL A 19 -5.55 3.06 11.55
N PHE A 20 -5.40 3.02 10.22
CA PHE A 20 -6.51 2.71 9.32
C PHE A 20 -7.11 1.34 9.61
N ALA A 21 -6.29 0.29 9.77
CA ALA A 21 -6.78 -1.03 10.16
C ALA A 21 -7.51 -1.02 11.52
N GLY A 22 -7.03 -0.24 12.49
CA GLY A 22 -7.71 -0.06 13.77
C GLY A 22 -9.08 0.61 13.64
N LEU A 23 -9.21 1.60 12.76
CA LEU A 23 -10.48 2.30 12.52
C LEU A 23 -11.55 1.40 11.88
N GLN A 24 -11.14 0.41 11.08
CA GLN A 24 -12.04 -0.52 10.39
C GLN A 24 -12.85 -1.43 11.32
N TRP A 25 -12.49 -1.54 12.60
CA TRP A 25 -13.34 -2.23 13.58
C TRP A 25 -14.72 -1.59 13.76
N ASN A 26 -14.89 -0.34 13.33
CA ASN A 26 -16.16 0.36 13.35
C ASN A 26 -16.98 0.20 12.05
N ASP A 27 -16.40 -0.43 11.02
CA ASP A 27 -17.06 -0.65 9.72
C ASP A 27 -17.81 -2.00 9.73
N PRO A 28 -18.83 -2.19 8.87
CA PRO A 28 -19.65 -3.40 8.88
C PRO A 28 -18.90 -4.65 8.39
N ASP A 29 -17.88 -4.49 7.53
CA ASP A 29 -17.09 -5.58 6.95
C ASP A 29 -15.59 -5.55 7.37
N PRO A 30 -15.28 -5.57 8.68
CA PRO A 30 -13.91 -5.41 9.18
C PRO A 30 -12.97 -6.53 8.72
N TRP A 31 -13.53 -7.72 8.51
CA TRP A 31 -12.79 -8.92 8.10
C TRP A 31 -12.22 -8.82 6.69
N LEU A 32 -12.75 -7.95 5.83
CA LEU A 32 -12.20 -7.69 4.52
C LEU A 32 -11.15 -6.58 4.59
N TRP A 33 -11.51 -5.46 5.21
CA TRP A 33 -10.70 -4.24 5.19
C TRP A 33 -9.43 -4.31 6.04
N ILE A 34 -9.49 -4.96 7.20
CA ILE A 34 -8.31 -5.11 8.05
C ILE A 34 -7.21 -5.90 7.32
N PRO A 35 -7.46 -7.10 6.74
CA PRO A 35 -6.44 -7.80 5.96
C PRO A 35 -5.90 -7.01 4.76
N LEU A 36 -6.75 -6.24 4.08
CA LEU A 36 -6.32 -5.38 2.98
C LEU A 36 -5.30 -4.34 3.46
N TYR A 37 -5.58 -3.60 4.54
CA TYR A 37 -4.63 -2.64 5.08
C TYR A 37 -3.38 -3.31 5.68
N MET A 38 -3.53 -4.46 6.33
CA MET A 38 -2.40 -5.24 6.85
C MET A 38 -1.48 -5.76 5.75
N SER A 39 -1.98 -5.98 4.53
CA SER A 39 -1.12 -6.36 3.40
C SER A 39 -0.12 -5.26 3.03
N VAL A 40 -0.49 -3.98 3.16
CA VAL A 40 0.43 -2.86 2.95
C VAL A 40 1.47 -2.81 4.07
N VAL A 41 1.03 -2.97 5.33
CA VAL A 41 1.94 -3.10 6.48
C VAL A 41 2.95 -4.22 6.25
N PHE A 42 2.49 -5.37 5.78
CA PHE A 42 3.33 -6.54 5.52
C PHE A 42 4.45 -6.25 4.52
N VAL A 43 4.14 -5.59 3.39
CA VAL A 43 5.18 -5.34 2.37
C VAL A 43 6.19 -4.29 2.84
N TYR A 44 5.74 -3.23 3.54
CA TYR A 44 6.65 -2.23 4.09
C TYR A 44 7.50 -2.77 5.24
N ALA A 45 6.92 -3.52 6.16
CA ALA A 45 7.65 -4.15 7.27
C ALA A 45 8.63 -5.20 6.74
N GLY A 46 8.18 -6.04 5.80
CA GLY A 46 9.01 -7.04 5.14
C GLY A 46 10.21 -6.43 4.41
N PHE A 47 10.01 -5.32 3.70
CA PHE A 47 11.09 -4.58 3.07
C PHE A 47 12.12 -4.05 4.09
N LEU A 48 11.67 -3.55 5.25
CA LEU A 48 12.56 -3.08 6.31
C LEU A 48 13.33 -4.21 7.00
N MET A 49 12.69 -5.35 7.25
CA MET A 49 13.31 -6.51 7.91
C MET A 49 14.26 -7.27 6.98
N TYR A 50 13.92 -7.38 5.70
CA TYR A 50 14.66 -8.18 4.73
C TYR A 50 15.01 -7.37 3.46
N PRO A 51 15.80 -6.28 3.57
CA PRO A 51 16.07 -5.37 2.46
C PRO A 51 16.82 -6.03 1.29
N GLY A 52 17.52 -7.13 1.52
CA GLY A 52 18.24 -7.89 0.48
C GLY A 52 17.34 -8.66 -0.48
N LYS A 53 16.06 -8.87 -0.16
CA LYS A 53 15.10 -9.63 -0.98
C LYS A 53 14.35 -8.73 -1.97
N THR A 54 15.07 -7.82 -2.63
CA THR A 54 14.49 -6.74 -3.45
C THR A 54 13.55 -7.23 -4.56
N LYS A 55 13.87 -8.34 -5.25
CA LYS A 55 13.00 -8.91 -6.29
C LYS A 55 11.65 -9.38 -5.75
N LEU A 56 11.65 -9.99 -4.57
CA LEU A 56 10.43 -10.45 -3.91
C LEU A 56 9.56 -9.25 -3.54
N TRP A 57 10.12 -8.27 -2.84
CA TRP A 57 9.37 -7.08 -2.41
C TRP A 57 8.87 -6.25 -3.58
N LEU A 58 9.65 -6.12 -4.66
CA LEU A 58 9.22 -5.47 -5.89
C LEU A 58 8.03 -6.20 -6.53
N GLY A 59 8.11 -7.53 -6.67
CA GLY A 59 7.03 -8.33 -7.24
C GLY A 59 5.75 -8.21 -6.43
N THR A 60 5.84 -8.42 -5.11
CA THR A 60 4.70 -8.32 -4.19
C THR A 60 4.09 -6.92 -4.20
N SER A 61 4.90 -5.86 -4.17
CA SER A 61 4.39 -4.49 -4.16
C SER A 61 3.65 -4.13 -5.45
N LEU A 62 4.14 -4.58 -6.60
CA LEU A 62 3.48 -4.35 -7.89
C LEU A 62 2.19 -5.15 -8.03
N ILE A 63 2.17 -6.40 -7.57
CA ILE A 63 0.97 -7.24 -7.56
C ILE A 63 -0.10 -6.61 -6.67
N LEU A 64 0.25 -6.21 -5.43
CA LEU A 64 -0.70 -5.53 -4.55
C LEU A 64 -1.21 -4.22 -5.15
N SER A 65 -0.33 -3.40 -5.73
CA SER A 65 -0.73 -2.17 -6.41
C SER A 65 -1.75 -2.42 -7.52
N ALA A 66 -1.54 -3.46 -8.34
CA ALA A 66 -2.48 -3.87 -9.38
C ALA A 66 -3.80 -4.38 -8.80
N LEU A 67 -3.77 -5.23 -7.76
CA LEU A 67 -4.98 -5.76 -7.11
C LEU A 67 -5.83 -4.65 -6.49
N PHE A 68 -5.21 -3.71 -5.78
CA PHE A 68 -5.90 -2.55 -5.22
C PHE A 68 -6.45 -1.63 -6.29
N PHE A 69 -5.73 -1.45 -7.40
CA PHE A 69 -6.23 -0.66 -8.53
C PHE A 69 -7.46 -1.32 -9.18
N VAL A 70 -7.42 -2.64 -9.39
CA VAL A 70 -8.57 -3.39 -9.89
C VAL A 70 -9.75 -3.29 -8.92
N GLY A 71 -9.51 -3.47 -7.61
CA GLY A 71 -10.53 -3.28 -6.59
C GLY A 71 -11.12 -1.87 -6.59
N THR A 72 -10.28 -0.84 -6.76
CA THR A 72 -10.72 0.55 -6.90
C THR A 72 -11.68 0.72 -8.07
N VAL A 73 -11.36 0.14 -9.23
CA VAL A 73 -12.24 0.22 -10.41
C VAL A 73 -13.60 -0.42 -10.11
N PHE A 74 -13.62 -1.61 -9.50
CA PHE A 74 -14.87 -2.27 -9.14
C PHE A 74 -15.68 -1.50 -8.08
N ALA A 75 -15.03 -0.94 -7.06
CA ALA A 75 -15.70 -0.14 -6.04
C ALA A 75 -16.24 1.18 -6.62
N ALA A 76 -15.47 1.85 -7.47
CA ALA A 76 -15.88 3.08 -8.12
C ALA A 76 -17.13 2.91 -9.01
N LEU A 77 -17.29 1.73 -9.64
CA LEU A 77 -18.49 1.40 -10.42
C LEU A 77 -19.75 1.22 -9.57
N GLN A 78 -19.61 1.03 -8.26
CA GLN A 78 -20.71 0.86 -7.32
C GLN A 78 -21.09 2.16 -6.60
N ILE A 79 -20.30 3.23 -6.76
CA ILE A 79 -20.60 4.55 -6.17
C ILE A 79 -21.89 5.09 -6.80
N GLN A 80 -22.96 5.14 -6.01
CA GLN A 80 -24.22 5.78 -6.42
C GLN A 80 -24.24 7.25 -6.05
N ASN A 81 -23.67 7.59 -4.90
CA ASN A 81 -23.59 8.96 -4.39
C ASN A 81 -22.15 9.25 -3.99
N PHE A 82 -21.52 10.21 -4.67
CA PHE A 82 -20.18 10.64 -4.31
C PHE A 82 -20.25 11.51 -3.04
N SER A 83 -20.10 10.88 -1.88
CA SER A 83 -20.10 11.53 -0.57
C SER A 83 -19.09 10.86 0.35
N PHE A 84 -18.45 11.62 1.24
CA PHE A 84 -17.55 11.03 2.24
C PHE A 84 -18.28 10.24 3.32
N ASP A 85 -19.58 10.48 3.48
CA ASP A 85 -20.46 9.69 4.36
C ASP A 85 -20.91 8.39 3.70
N ASP A 86 -20.74 8.27 2.38
CA ASP A 86 -21.03 7.05 1.64
C ASP A 86 -19.90 6.03 1.85
N GLU A 87 -20.29 4.84 2.27
CA GLU A 87 -19.37 3.77 2.63
C GLU A 87 -18.47 3.37 1.45
N VAL A 88 -19.08 3.10 0.29
CA VAL A 88 -18.37 2.66 -0.92
C VAL A 88 -17.37 3.72 -1.38
N THR A 89 -17.70 5.00 -1.24
CA THR A 89 -16.79 6.11 -1.55
C THR A 89 -15.57 6.12 -0.62
N ARG A 90 -15.76 5.92 0.69
CA ARG A 90 -14.67 5.84 1.67
C ARG A 90 -13.79 4.61 1.45
N GLU A 91 -14.39 3.46 1.20
CA GLU A 91 -13.74 2.21 0.83
C GLU A 91 -12.88 2.36 -0.44
N THR A 92 -13.45 2.98 -1.47
CA THR A 92 -12.75 3.30 -2.73
C THR A 92 -11.53 4.17 -2.46
N GLY A 93 -11.64 5.17 -1.57
CA GLY A 93 -10.51 5.99 -1.13
C GLY A 93 -9.39 5.16 -0.48
N GLY A 94 -9.75 4.22 0.39
CA GLY A 94 -8.80 3.29 1.01
C GLY A 94 -8.07 2.39 0.02
N LEU A 95 -8.77 1.91 -1.02
CA LEU A 95 -8.18 1.12 -2.11
C LEU A 95 -7.23 1.95 -2.97
N ILE A 96 -7.60 3.19 -3.31
CA ILE A 96 -6.74 4.13 -4.06
C ILE A 96 -5.44 4.37 -3.31
N LEU A 97 -5.53 4.72 -2.02
CA LEU A 97 -4.35 4.97 -1.19
C LEU A 97 -3.45 3.73 -1.13
N SER A 98 -4.03 2.56 -0.94
CA SER A 98 -3.28 1.29 -0.86
C SER A 98 -2.62 0.92 -2.20
N ALA A 99 -3.27 1.20 -3.33
CA ALA A 99 -2.70 1.02 -4.66
C ALA A 99 -1.47 1.91 -4.88
N ILE A 100 -1.60 3.20 -4.53
CA ILE A 100 -0.54 4.20 -4.70
C ILE A 100 0.67 3.85 -3.83
N TRP A 101 0.47 3.58 -2.54
CA TRP A 101 1.59 3.32 -1.62
C TRP A 101 2.32 2.01 -1.97
N SER A 102 1.59 0.96 -2.32
CA SER A 102 2.19 -0.28 -2.84
C SER A 102 3.03 0.00 -4.10
N GLY A 103 2.54 0.87 -4.99
CA GLY A 103 3.26 1.30 -6.19
C GLY A 103 4.53 2.13 -5.89
N ILE A 104 4.46 3.06 -4.92
CA ILE A 104 5.61 3.89 -4.49
C ILE A 104 6.76 3.02 -4.00
N LEU A 105 6.46 1.99 -3.20
CA LEU A 105 7.48 1.07 -2.71
C LEU A 105 8.17 0.35 -3.87
N GLY A 106 7.39 -0.20 -4.81
CA GLY A 106 7.92 -0.87 -6.00
C GLY A 106 8.76 0.05 -6.87
N TYR A 107 8.30 1.27 -7.12
CA TYR A 107 9.06 2.30 -7.85
C TYR A 107 10.39 2.60 -7.17
N THR A 108 10.39 2.74 -5.83
CA THR A 108 11.58 3.06 -5.06
C THR A 108 12.61 1.93 -5.11
N ILE A 109 12.17 0.67 -4.99
CA ILE A 109 13.05 -0.50 -5.12
C ILE A 109 13.67 -0.55 -6.52
N ARG A 110 12.86 -0.35 -7.57
CA ARG A 110 13.34 -0.36 -8.97
C ARG A 110 14.34 0.75 -9.25
N LYS A 111 14.10 1.96 -8.73
CA LYS A 111 15.01 3.11 -8.88
C LYS A 111 16.36 2.84 -8.21
N SER A 112 16.35 2.29 -7.00
CA SER A 112 17.57 1.90 -6.28
C SER A 112 18.37 0.84 -7.04
N GLY A 113 17.72 -0.13 -7.67
CA GLY A 113 18.38 -1.14 -8.50
C GLY A 113 19.10 -0.56 -9.73
N LYS A 114 18.46 0.38 -10.46
CA LYS A 114 19.07 1.03 -11.63
C LYS A 114 20.29 1.88 -11.26
N SER A 115 20.25 2.57 -10.12
CA SER A 115 21.37 3.40 -9.65
C SER A 115 22.60 2.59 -9.25
N ALA A 116 22.46 1.31 -8.89
CA ALA A 116 23.59 0.44 -8.59
C ALA A 116 24.30 -0.03 -9.87
N ILE A 117 23.54 -0.29 -10.93
CA ILE A 117 24.07 -0.75 -12.22
C ILE A 117 24.87 0.37 -12.93
N SER A 118 24.44 1.64 -12.85
CA SER A 118 25.15 2.74 -13.54
C SER A 118 26.46 3.17 -12.86
N LYS A 119 26.84 2.56 -11.73
CA LYS A 119 28.05 2.89 -10.96
C LYS A 119 29.11 1.79 -10.99
N GLY A 120 28.82 0.65 -11.62
CA GLY A 120 29.79 -0.44 -11.86
C GLY A 120 30.20 -0.44 -13.32
#